data_AF-A0A831P5P8-F1
#
_entry.id   AF-A0A831P5P8-F1
#
_cell.length_a   1.000
_cell.length_b   1.000
_cell.length_c   1.000
_cell.angle_alpha   90.00
_cell.angle_beta   90.00
_cell.angle_gamma   90.00
#
_symmetry.space_group_name_H-M   'P 1'
#
loop_
_entity.id
_entity.type
_entity.pdbx_description
1 polymer ?
#
loop_
_entity_poly.entity_id
_entity_poly.type
_entity_poly.pdbx_seq_one_letter_code
_entity_poly.pdbx_strand_id
1 'polypeptide(L)' 'MGVTIKTPEEIGKMREAGRLAGRLLTMIEPHIRPGVSTEELDRLCREYTVHEQHA' A
#
# COMPACT_ATOMS: atom_id res chain seq x y z
N MET A 1 -3.35 -20.82 19.54
CA MET A 1 -3.54 -19.65 18.65
C MET A 1 -4.87 -19.82 17.94
N GLY A 2 -5.79 -18.87 18.11
CA GLY A 2 -7.09 -18.88 17.41
C GLY A 2 -7.01 -18.00 16.16
N VAL A 3 -7.64 -18.46 15.08
CA VAL A 3 -7.82 -17.64 13.88
C VAL A 3 -9.13 -16.86 14.06
N THR A 4 -9.07 -15.54 13.95
CA THR A 4 -10.27 -14.70 13.96
C THR A 4 -10.98 -14.81 12.62
N ILE A 5 -12.21 -15.34 12.62
CA ILE A 5 -13.07 -15.33 11.44
C ILE A 5 -13.66 -13.93 11.28
N LYS A 6 -13.37 -13.30 10.14
CA LYS A 6 -13.78 -11.93 9.85
C LYS A 6 -15.24 -11.86 9.42
N THR A 7 -15.91 -10.81 9.84
CA THR A 7 -17.25 -10.47 9.36
C THR A 7 -17.20 -10.01 7.90
N PRO A 8 -18.32 -10.09 7.15
CA PRO A 8 -18.37 -9.58 5.78
C PRO A 8 -17.96 -8.10 5.64
N GLU A 9 -18.25 -7.27 6.64
CA GLU A 9 -17.86 -5.85 6.66
C GLU A 9 -16.35 -5.67 6.80
N GLU A 10 -15.72 -6.38 7.75
CA GLU A 10 -14.26 -6.37 7.91
C GLU A 10 -13.56 -6.84 6.63
N ILE A 11 -14.07 -7.91 6.00
CA ILE A 11 -13.55 -8.38 4.72
C ILE A 11 -13.70 -7.30 3.64
N GLY A 12 -14.82 -6.58 3.62
CA GLY A 12 -15.03 -5.43 2.73
C GLY A 12 -13.93 -4.38 2.86
N LYS A 13 -13.65 -3.93 4.09
CA LYS A 13 -12.58 -2.98 4.40
C LYS A 13 -11.21 -3.51 4.00
N MET A 14 -10.93 -4.78 4.28
CA MET A 14 -9.66 -5.42 3.89
C MET A 14 -9.47 -5.47 2.37
N ARG A 15 -10.53 -5.70 1.59
CA ARG A 15 -10.45 -5.69 0.11
C ARG A 15 -10.10 -4.30 -0.43
N GLU A 16 -10.65 -3.24 0.17
CA GLU A 16 -10.33 -1.87 -0.23
C GLU A 16 -8.87 -1.52 0.11
N ALA A 17 -8.44 -1.80 1.34
CA ALA A 17 -7.05 -1.63 1.76
C ALA A 17 -6.07 -2.40 0.87
N GLY A 18 -6.38 -3.67 0.56
CA GLY A 18 -5.55 -4.49 -0.34
C GLY A 18 -5.47 -3.91 -1.75
N ARG A 19 -6.55 -3.32 -2.27
CA ARG A 19 -6.56 -2.66 -3.58
C ARG A 19 -5.71 -1.40 -3.59
N LEU A 20 -5.75 -0.60 -2.52
CA LEU A 20 -4.91 0.58 -2.34
C LEU A 20 -3.43 0.18 -2.28
N ALA A 21 -3.09 -0.82 -1.47
CA ALA A 21 -1.73 -1.35 -1.37
C ALA A 21 -1.21 -1.87 -2.72
N GLY A 22 -2.04 -2.61 -3.48
CA GLY A 22 -1.66 -3.09 -4.81
C GLY A 22 -1.36 -1.97 -5.81
N ARG A 23 -2.12 -0.87 -5.77
CA ARG A 23 -1.84 0.31 -6.61
C ARG A 23 -0.53 0.99 -6.23
N LEU A 24 -0.25 1.12 -4.93
CA LEU A 24 1.01 1.68 -4.44
C LEU A 24 2.21 0.83 -4.91
N LEU A 25 2.10 -0.50 -4.85
CA LEU A 25 3.15 -1.40 -5.35
C LEU A 25 3.38 -1.25 -6.86
N THR A 26 2.32 -1.10 -7.64
CA THR A 26 2.43 -0.85 -9.09
C THR A 26 3.10 0.50 -9.38
N MET A 27 2.78 1.53 -8.58
CA MET A 27 3.36 2.87 -8.71
C MET A 27 4.85 2.88 -8.39
N ILE A 28 5.29 2.18 -7.34
CA ILE A 28 6.68 2.24 -6.88
C ILE A 28 7.62 1.35 -7.72
N GLU A 29 7.11 0.31 -8.38
CA GLU A 29 7.89 -0.62 -9.22
C GLU A 29 8.93 0.06 -10.14
N PRO A 30 8.58 1.06 -10.98
CA PRO A 30 9.54 1.73 -11.87
C PRO A 30 10.64 2.52 -11.14
N HIS A 31 10.50 2.82 -9.85
CA HIS A 31 11.46 3.59 -9.06
C HIS A 31 12.53 2.70 -8.39
N ILE A 32 12.31 1.39 -8.30
CA ILE A 32 13.22 0.44 -7.66
C ILE A 32 14.38 0.12 -8.62
N ARG A 33 15.51 0.79 -8.44
CA ARG A 33 16.71 0.60 -9.26
C ARG A 33 18.00 0.84 -8.46
N PRO A 34 19.14 0.27 -8.88
CA PRO A 34 20.42 0.47 -8.19
C PRO A 34 20.75 1.95 -8.01
N GLY A 35 21.23 2.31 -6.82
CA GLY A 35 21.59 3.68 -6.47
C GLY A 35 20.44 4.53 -5.90
N VAL A 36 19.19 4.06 -5.93
CA VAL A 36 18.08 4.71 -5.22
C VAL A 36 18.07 4.26 -3.76
N SER A 37 17.92 5.21 -2.83
CA SER A 37 17.86 4.89 -1.39
C SER A 37 16.46 4.43 -1.00
N THR A 38 16.37 3.61 0.04
CA THR A 38 15.07 3.18 0.59
C THR A 38 14.28 4.35 1.18
N GLU A 39 14.95 5.39 1.67
CA GLU A 39 14.31 6.62 2.16
C GLU A 39 13.66 7.43 1.02
N GLU A 40 14.27 7.43 -0.17
CA GLU A 40 13.67 8.04 -1.35
C GLU A 40 12.41 7.27 -1.79
N LEU A 41 12.47 5.95 -1.78
CA LEU A 41 11.30 5.10 -2.05
C LEU A 41 10.19 5.31 -1.02
N ASP A 42 10.53 5.40 0.27
CA ASP A 42 9.58 5.66 1.36
C ASP A 42 8.85 6.99 1.16
N ARG A 43 9.59 8.05 0.82
CA ARG A 43 9.02 9.36 0.52
C ARG A 43 8.03 9.31 -0.65
N LEU A 44 8.37 8.63 -1.74
CA LEU A 44 7.47 8.45 -2.88
C LEU A 44 6.19 7.70 -2.49
N CYS A 45 6.32 6.63 -1.68
CA CYS A 45 5.18 5.89 -1.17
C CYS A 45 4.29 6.78 -0.30
N ARG A 46 4.88 7.59 0.58
CA ARG A 46 4.16 8.53 1.45
C ARG A 46 3.43 9.60 0.65
N GLU A 47 4.11 10.24 -0.30
CA GLU A 47 3.51 11.27 -1.15
C GLU A 47 2.31 10.72 -1.93
N TYR A 48 2.45 9.53 -2.53
CA TYR A 48 1.36 8.86 -3.23
C TYR A 48 0.19 8.52 -2.30
N THR A 49 0.47 8.02 -1.10
CA THR A 49 -0.58 7.67 -0.13
C THR A 49 -1.38 8.91 0.30
N VAL A 50 -0.69 10.02 0.60
CA VAL A 50 -1.32 11.25 1.07
C VAL A 50 -2.08 11.97 -0.04
N HIS A 51 -1.49 12.10 -1.23
CA HIS A 51 -2.00 12.98 -2.28
C HIS A 51 -2.87 12.29 -3.33
N GLU A 52 -2.60 11.01 -3.63
CA GLU A 52 -3.38 10.27 -4.64
C GLU A 52 -4.42 9.38 -3.97
N GLN A 53 -4.05 8.69 -2.88
CA GLN A 53 -4.94 7.76 -2.20
C GLN A 53 -5.83 8.42 -1.14
N HIS A 54 -5.39 9.56 -0.58
CA HIS A 54 -6.07 10.25 0.54
C HIS A 54 -6.34 9.32 1.73
N ALA A 55 -5.40 8.40 1.97
CA ALA A 55 -5.52 7.32 2.96
C ALA A 55 -4.55 7.52 4.14
#